data_AF-A0A2V6TL08-F1
#
_entry.id   AF-A0A2V6TL08-F1
#
_cell.length_a   1.000
_cell.length_b   1.000
_cell.length_c   1.000
_cell.angle_alpha   90.00
_cell.angle_beta   90.00
_cell.angle_gamma   90.00
#
_symmetry.space_group_name_H-M   'P 1'
#
loop_
_entity.id
_entity.type
_entity.pdbx_description
1 polymer ?
#
loop_
_entity_poly.entity_id
_entity_poly.type
_entity_poly.pdbx_seq_one_letter_code
_entity_poly.pdbx_strand_id
1 'polypeptide(L)'
;MIALPDLASLGLFVAAALVLLITPGPAVLYIVARSIDQGRRAGLVSTLGVHAGTLVHKYLGAAYLVFLGVRRLLDRTTSVTSRRPERRHLHRAFLDGVVVNVLNPKTALFFLAFLPQFVMTARGDVGAQILGLGLLFVGLGVITDGLYAVGAGTAAHWLRGNPQFVRSERWVSGSMYIGLGVAAAFSSTHRK
;
A
#
# COMPACT_ATOMS: atom_id res chain seq x y z
N MET A 1 -10.42 -20.73 -17.84
CA MET A 1 -9.83 -21.77 -16.98
C MET A 1 -8.64 -21.13 -16.27
N ILE A 2 -8.69 -20.93 -14.96
CA ILE A 2 -7.57 -20.32 -14.22
C ILE A 2 -6.50 -21.41 -14.11
N ALA A 3 -5.40 -21.27 -14.85
CA ALA A 3 -4.26 -22.17 -14.72
C ALA A 3 -3.66 -21.99 -13.33
N LEU A 4 -3.68 -23.05 -12.52
CA LEU A 4 -3.03 -23.04 -11.21
C LEU A 4 -1.51 -23.01 -11.42
N PRO A 5 -0.76 -22.27 -10.57
CA PRO A 5 0.70 -22.33 -10.56
C PRO A 5 1.18 -23.77 -10.36
N ASP A 6 2.36 -24.09 -10.86
CA ASP A 6 2.94 -25.43 -10.68
C ASP A 6 3.23 -25.72 -9.18
N LEU A 7 3.32 -27.01 -8.85
CA LEU A 7 3.50 -27.48 -7.47
C LEU A 7 4.76 -26.94 -6.78
N ALA A 8 5.82 -26.62 -7.53
CA ALA A 8 7.04 -26.04 -6.96
C ALA A 8 6.82 -24.57 -6.57
N SER A 9 6.14 -23.79 -7.41
CA SER A 9 5.74 -22.41 -7.10
C SER A 9 4.79 -22.34 -5.89
N LEU A 10 3.85 -23.29 -5.78
CA LEU A 10 2.96 -23.43 -4.64
C LEU A 10 3.72 -23.83 -3.35
N GLY A 11 4.68 -24.74 -3.45
CA GLY A 11 5.54 -25.15 -2.33
C GLY A 11 6.41 -24.00 -1.79
N LEU A 12 7.01 -23.21 -2.70
CA LEU A 12 7.77 -22.00 -2.35
C LEU A 12 6.89 -20.94 -1.69
N PHE A 13 5.67 -20.73 -2.19
CA PHE A 13 4.72 -19.80 -1.60
C PHE A 13 4.29 -20.24 -0.19
N VAL A 14 3.98 -21.52 0.01
CA VAL A 14 3.60 -22.07 1.33
C VAL A 14 4.78 -21.98 2.31
N ALA A 15 6.00 -22.29 1.88
CA ALA A 15 7.19 -22.15 2.72
C ALA A 15 7.46 -20.68 3.12
N ALA A 16 7.38 -19.76 2.15
CA ALA A 16 7.55 -18.33 2.42
C ALA A 16 6.42 -17.77 3.33
N ALA A 17 5.18 -18.26 3.16
CA ALA A 17 4.05 -17.91 4.00
C ALA A 17 4.22 -18.44 5.43
N LEU A 18 4.72 -19.68 5.61
CA LEU A 18 4.98 -20.27 6.93
C LEU A 18 6.14 -19.58 7.65
N VAL A 19 7.23 -19.24 6.94
CA VAL A 19 8.34 -18.46 7.51
C VAL A 19 7.87 -17.08 7.94
N LEU A 20 7.05 -16.41 7.13
CA LEU A 20 6.43 -15.14 7.51
C LEU A 20 5.54 -15.29 8.75
N LEU A 21 4.73 -16.36 8.80
CA LEU A 21 3.79 -16.59 9.88
C LEU A 21 4.50 -16.89 11.21
N ILE A 22 5.68 -17.51 11.15
CA ILE A 22 6.45 -17.93 12.32
C ILE A 22 7.40 -16.82 12.82
N THR A 23 7.86 -15.91 11.95
CA THR A 23 8.86 -14.92 12.36
C THR A 23 8.22 -13.72 13.03
N PRO A 24 8.56 -13.41 14.30
CA PRO A 24 8.06 -12.22 14.96
C PRO A 24 8.48 -10.96 14.19
N GLY A 25 7.51 -10.15 13.78
CA GLY A 25 7.78 -8.90 13.07
C GLY A 25 8.51 -7.85 13.93
N PRO A 26 8.95 -6.72 13.35
CA PRO A 26 9.71 -5.68 14.04
C PRO A 26 9.03 -5.14 15.29
N ALA A 27 7.70 -5.02 15.26
CA ALA A 27 6.89 -4.62 16.41
C ALA A 27 7.00 -5.62 17.57
N VAL A 28 6.91 -6.92 17.29
CA VAL A 28 7.03 -7.98 18.30
C VAL A 28 8.46 -8.02 18.84
N LEU A 29 9.48 -7.92 17.97
CA LEU A 29 10.88 -7.85 18.39
C LEU A 29 11.16 -6.63 19.28
N TYR A 30 10.63 -5.46 18.94
CA TYR A 30 10.73 -4.27 19.77
C TYR A 30 10.07 -4.45 21.15
N ILE A 31 8.87 -5.03 21.19
CA ILE A 31 8.16 -5.32 22.44
C ILE A 31 8.95 -6.32 23.29
N VAL A 32 9.48 -7.37 22.68
CA VAL A 32 10.30 -8.39 23.35
C VAL A 32 11.59 -7.76 23.89
N ALA A 33 12.31 -6.99 23.09
CA ALA A 33 13.52 -6.27 23.52
C ALA A 33 13.24 -5.36 24.73
N ARG A 34 12.18 -4.53 24.67
CA ARG A 34 11.77 -3.69 25.80
C ARG A 34 11.33 -4.50 27.03
N SER A 35 10.72 -5.66 26.82
CA SER A 35 10.33 -6.55 27.92
C SER A 35 11.54 -7.18 28.62
N ILE A 36 12.58 -7.51 27.86
CA ILE A 36 13.85 -8.05 28.37
C ILE A 36 14.63 -6.96 29.10
N ASP A 37 14.80 -5.79 28.48
CA ASP A 37 15.64 -4.72 29.01
C ASP A 37 15.01 -3.98 30.20
N GLN A 38 13.67 -3.84 30.22
CA GLN A 38 12.95 -2.95 31.14
C GLN A 38 11.78 -3.64 31.86
N GLY A 39 11.64 -4.96 31.68
CA GLY A 39 10.63 -5.77 32.33
C GLY A 39 9.23 -5.71 31.69
N ARG A 40 8.33 -6.53 32.23
CA ARG A 40 6.99 -6.79 31.67
C ARG A 40 6.13 -5.54 31.47
N ARG A 41 6.25 -4.55 32.37
CA ARG A 41 5.50 -3.29 32.27
C ARG A 41 5.88 -2.49 31.02
N ALA A 42 7.18 -2.41 30.70
CA ALA A 42 7.65 -1.75 29.48
C ALA A 42 7.12 -2.45 28.23
N GLY A 43 7.14 -3.80 28.20
CA GLY A 43 6.53 -4.59 27.14
C GLY A 43 5.06 -4.27 26.89
N LEU A 44 4.25 -4.20 27.96
CA LEU A 44 2.82 -3.87 27.86
C LEU A 44 2.59 -2.44 27.34
N VAL A 45 3.34 -1.45 27.85
CA VAL A 45 3.26 -0.06 27.38
C VAL A 45 3.69 0.05 25.91
N SER A 46 4.77 -0.62 25.52
CA SER A 46 5.22 -0.71 24.12
C SER A 46 4.18 -1.35 23.22
N THR A 47 3.49 -2.40 23.69
CA THR A 47 2.39 -3.05 22.96
C THR A 47 1.24 -2.08 22.70
N LEU A 48 0.81 -1.34 23.74
CA LEU A 48 -0.22 -0.30 23.59
C LEU A 48 0.21 0.80 22.62
N GLY A 49 1.47 1.25 22.70
CA GLY A 49 2.02 2.27 21.80
C GLY A 49 2.04 1.81 20.34
N VAL A 50 2.47 0.58 20.07
CA VAL A 50 2.47 -0.01 18.72
C VAL A 50 1.05 -0.09 18.15
N HIS A 51 0.08 -0.56 18.93
CA HIS A 51 -1.30 -0.65 18.47
C HIS A 51 -1.95 0.72 18.28
N ALA A 52 -1.68 1.68 19.18
CA ALA A 52 -2.14 3.05 19.02
C ALA A 52 -1.59 3.68 17.73
N GLY A 53 -0.28 3.55 17.47
CA GLY A 53 0.34 4.03 16.23
C GLY A 53 -0.27 3.38 14.97
N THR A 54 -0.56 2.08 15.03
CA THR A 54 -1.24 1.36 13.95
C THR A 54 -2.64 1.92 13.68
N LEU A 55 -3.42 2.20 14.73
CA LEU A 55 -4.75 2.80 14.60
C LEU A 55 -4.67 4.20 13.99
N VAL A 56 -3.77 5.06 14.48
CA VAL A 56 -3.57 6.41 13.95
C VAL A 56 -3.27 6.36 12.46
N HIS A 57 -2.30 5.54 12.06
CA HIS A 57 -1.90 5.43 10.67
C HIS A 57 -3.03 4.90 9.78
N LYS A 58 -3.76 3.88 10.24
CA LYS A 58 -4.93 3.32 9.56
C LYS A 58 -6.01 4.39 9.31
N TYR A 59 -6.37 5.15 10.34
CA TYR A 59 -7.41 6.17 10.22
C TYR A 59 -6.95 7.38 9.41
N LEU A 60 -5.66 7.75 9.46
CA LEU A 60 -5.10 8.80 8.60
C LEU A 60 -5.18 8.42 7.11
N GLY A 61 -4.77 7.20 6.75
CA GLY A 61 -4.89 6.71 5.38
C GLY A 61 -6.34 6.66 4.90
N ALA A 62 -7.25 6.16 5.74
CA ALA A 62 -8.68 6.16 5.46
C ALA A 62 -9.25 7.57 5.24
N ALA A 63 -8.92 8.51 6.14
CA ALA A 63 -9.38 9.89 6.06
C ALA A 63 -8.86 10.58 4.79
N TYR A 64 -7.62 10.32 4.39
CA TYR A 64 -7.04 10.88 3.17
C TYR A 64 -7.73 10.36 1.90
N LEU A 65 -8.06 9.07 1.83
CA LEU A 65 -8.85 8.51 0.72
C LEU A 65 -10.26 9.12 0.65
N VAL A 66 -10.95 9.26 1.80
CA VAL A 66 -12.25 9.94 1.85
C VAL A 66 -12.13 11.39 1.39
N PHE A 67 -11.09 12.10 1.83
CA PHE A 67 -10.82 13.47 1.40
C PHE A 67 -10.63 13.57 -0.12
N LEU A 68 -9.83 12.69 -0.73
CA LEU A 68 -9.66 12.65 -2.19
C LEU A 68 -10.98 12.37 -2.91
N GLY A 69 -11.78 11.45 -2.40
CA GLY A 69 -13.10 11.13 -2.96
C GLY A 69 -14.10 12.28 -2.86
N VAL A 70 -14.20 12.93 -1.70
CA VAL A 70 -15.05 14.12 -1.51
C VAL A 70 -14.60 15.25 -2.42
N ARG A 71 -13.31 15.54 -2.47
CA ARG A 71 -12.76 16.56 -3.38
C ARG A 71 -13.12 16.28 -4.84
N ARG A 72 -13.04 15.02 -5.27
CA ARG A 72 -13.40 14.58 -6.63
C ARG A 72 -14.89 14.77 -6.93
N LEU A 73 -15.77 14.55 -5.95
CA LEU A 73 -17.21 14.79 -6.10
C LEU A 73 -17.56 16.29 -6.12
N LEU A 74 -16.79 17.10 -5.38
CA LEU A 74 -16.98 18.56 -5.29
C LEU A 74 -16.39 19.32 -6.48
N ASP A 75 -15.39 18.77 -7.17
CA ASP A 75 -14.84 19.36 -8.39
C ASP A 75 -15.89 19.29 -9.52
N ARG A 76 -16.61 20.40 -9.71
CA ARG A 76 -17.69 20.58 -10.71
C ARG A 76 -17.20 21.07 -12.07
N THR A 77 -15.91 21.19 -12.29
CA THR A 77 -15.33 21.71 -13.54
C THR A 77 -15.44 20.71 -14.68
N THR A 78 -16.62 20.64 -15.29
CA THR A 78 -16.75 20.33 -16.72
C THR A 78 -16.19 21.50 -17.52
N SER A 79 -14.87 21.67 -17.50
CA SER A 79 -14.19 22.69 -18.31
C SER A 79 -14.03 22.18 -19.74
N VAL A 80 -15.11 22.31 -20.51
CA VAL A 80 -15.10 22.11 -21.98
C VAL A 80 -14.17 23.13 -22.67
N THR A 81 -13.78 24.22 -22.00
CA THR A 81 -12.95 25.28 -22.60
C THR A 81 -11.89 25.80 -21.61
N SER A 82 -10.67 25.24 -21.66
CA SER A 82 -9.39 25.91 -21.34
C SER A 82 -8.22 24.91 -21.37
N ARG A 83 -7.64 24.72 -22.56
CA ARG A 83 -6.37 24.01 -22.75
C ARG A 83 -5.20 24.83 -22.19
N ARG A 84 -4.86 24.58 -20.92
CA ARG A 84 -3.46 24.39 -20.50
C ARG A 84 -3.39 23.24 -19.47
N PRO A 85 -3.51 21.97 -19.88
CA PRO A 85 -3.65 20.87 -18.93
C PRO A 85 -2.60 19.78 -19.16
N GLU A 86 -1.54 19.70 -18.35
CA GLU A 86 -0.79 18.43 -18.18
C GLU A 86 0.23 18.49 -17.02
N ARG A 87 1.24 19.35 -17.07
CA ARG A 87 2.38 19.30 -16.10
C ARG A 87 1.99 19.46 -14.62
N ARG A 88 1.06 20.38 -14.29
CA ARG A 88 0.67 20.67 -12.89
C ARG A 88 -0.20 19.56 -12.28
N HIS A 89 -0.85 18.74 -13.10
CA HIS A 89 -1.69 17.62 -12.66
C HIS A 89 -0.85 16.36 -12.39
N LEU A 90 0.25 16.16 -13.13
CA LEU A 90 1.17 15.03 -12.95
C LEU A 90 1.94 15.13 -11.62
N HIS A 91 2.46 16.30 -11.28
CA HIS A 91 3.17 16.49 -10.01
C HIS A 91 2.26 16.25 -8.79
N ARG A 92 1.00 16.70 -8.85
CA ARG A 92 0.01 16.41 -7.79
C ARG A 92 -0.33 14.93 -7.73
N ALA A 93 -0.57 14.28 -8.86
CA ALA A 93 -0.82 12.84 -8.88
C ALA A 93 0.37 12.03 -8.31
N PHE A 94 1.60 12.44 -8.60
CA PHE A 94 2.80 11.86 -7.98
C PHE A 94 2.81 12.07 -6.46
N LEU A 95 2.59 13.31 -5.98
CA LEU A 95 2.54 13.59 -4.55
C LEU A 95 1.41 12.84 -3.84
N ASP A 96 0.21 12.78 -4.43
CA ASP A 96 -0.91 12.02 -3.89
C ASP A 96 -0.56 10.53 -3.81
N GLY A 97 0.12 9.97 -4.83
CA GLY A 97 0.64 8.61 -4.81
C GLY A 97 1.69 8.37 -3.74
N VAL A 98 2.63 9.31 -3.54
CA VAL A 98 3.61 9.26 -2.45
C VAL A 98 2.90 9.26 -1.10
N VAL A 99 1.94 10.16 -0.89
CA VAL A 99 1.18 10.24 0.37
C VAL A 99 0.40 8.95 0.61
N VAL A 100 -0.30 8.42 -0.40
CA VAL A 100 -1.02 7.13 -0.28
C VAL A 100 -0.07 5.99 0.09
N ASN A 101 1.10 5.89 -0.55
CA ASN A 101 2.05 4.82 -0.27
C ASN A 101 2.73 4.99 1.10
N VAL A 102 3.05 6.21 1.51
CA VAL A 102 3.59 6.50 2.86
C VAL A 102 2.56 6.18 3.95
N LEU A 103 1.28 6.47 3.69
CA LEU A 103 0.15 6.10 4.56
C LEU A 103 -0.28 4.63 4.42
N ASN A 104 0.45 3.83 3.63
CA ASN A 104 0.22 2.39 3.54
C ASN A 104 1.19 1.66 4.48
N PRO A 105 0.74 1.26 5.68
CA PRO A 105 1.63 0.64 6.66
C PRO A 105 2.13 -0.71 6.16
N LYS A 106 1.42 -1.35 5.23
CA LYS A 106 1.77 -2.67 4.72
C LYS A 106 3.09 -2.65 3.94
N THR A 107 3.35 -1.61 3.17
CA THR A 107 4.60 -1.47 2.41
C THR A 107 5.80 -1.34 3.36
N ALA A 108 5.71 -0.44 4.34
CA ALA A 108 6.77 -0.23 5.32
C ALA A 108 7.00 -1.47 6.21
N LEU A 109 5.91 -2.09 6.68
CA LEU A 109 5.98 -3.31 7.50
C LEU A 109 6.54 -4.48 6.70
N PHE A 110 6.21 -4.62 5.41
CA PHE A 110 6.81 -5.62 4.55
C PHE A 110 8.34 -5.44 4.50
N PHE A 111 8.82 -4.23 4.19
CA PHE A 111 10.25 -3.98 4.11
C PHE A 111 10.99 -4.25 5.42
N LEU A 112 10.46 -3.78 6.55
CA LEU A 112 11.11 -3.96 7.84
C LEU A 112 11.07 -5.41 8.34
N ALA A 113 9.99 -6.14 8.05
CA ALA A 113 9.79 -7.50 8.56
C ALA A 113 10.40 -8.59 7.67
N PHE A 114 10.26 -8.45 6.36
CA PHE A 114 10.65 -9.48 5.41
C PHE A 114 12.03 -9.28 4.82
N LEU A 115 12.40 -8.04 4.48
CA LEU A 115 13.60 -7.81 3.67
C LEU A 115 14.89 -8.26 4.38
N PRO A 116 15.09 -8.01 5.70
CA PRO A 116 16.25 -8.54 6.42
C PRO A 116 16.34 -10.07 6.44
N GLN A 117 15.23 -10.80 6.29
CA GLN A 117 15.21 -12.26 6.33
C GLN A 117 15.87 -12.90 5.10
N PHE A 118 15.98 -12.16 4.00
CA PHE A 118 16.61 -12.63 2.76
C PHE A 118 18.08 -12.24 2.64
N VAL A 119 18.59 -11.46 3.60
CA VAL A 119 19.98 -11.00 3.60
C VAL A 119 20.87 -12.05 4.26
N MET A 120 21.95 -12.42 3.58
CA MET A 120 22.95 -13.35 4.12
C MET A 120 24.19 -12.57 4.55
N THR A 121 24.34 -12.38 5.87
CA THR A 121 25.47 -11.63 6.47
C THR A 121 26.84 -12.24 6.15
N ALA A 122 26.90 -13.55 5.89
CA ALA A 122 28.14 -14.26 5.54
C ALA A 122 28.56 -14.12 4.06
N ARG A 123 27.71 -13.54 3.18
CA ARG A 123 27.92 -13.54 1.72
C ARG A 123 28.30 -12.18 1.12
N GLY A 124 28.55 -11.16 1.95
CA GLY A 124 29.01 -9.85 1.49
C GLY A 124 28.32 -8.70 2.19
N ASP A 125 28.36 -7.51 1.57
CA ASP A 125 27.81 -6.29 2.16
C ASP A 125 26.28 -6.36 2.32
N VAL A 126 25.83 -6.12 3.55
CA VAL A 126 24.41 -6.17 3.93
C VAL A 126 23.63 -5.01 3.31
N GLY A 127 24.24 -3.81 3.24
CA GLY A 127 23.60 -2.63 2.67
C GLY A 127 23.27 -2.81 1.19
N ALA A 128 24.22 -3.32 0.40
CA ALA A 128 24.05 -3.61 -1.01
C ALA A 128 22.98 -4.68 -1.27
N GLN A 129 22.93 -5.74 -0.44
CA GLN A 129 21.88 -6.77 -0.53
C GLN A 129 20.49 -6.17 -0.23
N ILE A 130 20.38 -5.33 0.81
CA ILE A 130 19.12 -4.67 1.16
C ILE A 130 18.66 -3.75 0.03
N LEU A 131 19.57 -2.94 -0.51
CA LEU A 131 19.28 -2.03 -1.61
C LEU A 131 18.85 -2.80 -2.87
N GLY A 132 19.55 -3.88 -3.23
CA GLY A 132 19.22 -4.71 -4.39
C GLY A 132 17.83 -5.33 -4.29
N LEU A 133 17.48 -5.91 -3.14
CA LEU A 133 16.15 -6.46 -2.89
C LEU A 133 15.06 -5.38 -2.88
N GLY A 134 15.38 -4.20 -2.33
CA GLY A 134 14.49 -3.04 -2.33
C GLY A 134 14.18 -2.56 -3.74
N LEU A 135 15.21 -2.41 -4.58
CA LEU A 135 15.06 -2.02 -5.98
C LEU A 135 14.29 -3.05 -6.79
N LEU A 136 14.50 -4.35 -6.54
CA LEU A 136 13.74 -5.42 -7.18
C LEU A 136 12.24 -5.33 -6.83
N PHE A 137 11.91 -5.14 -5.54
CA PHE A 137 10.52 -4.98 -5.11
C PHE A 137 9.86 -3.75 -5.74
N VAL A 138 10.58 -2.61 -5.76
CA VAL A 138 10.09 -1.39 -6.42
C VAL A 138 9.89 -1.63 -7.91
N GLY A 139 10.82 -2.32 -8.58
CA GLY A 139 10.70 -2.67 -10.00
C GLY A 139 9.47 -3.52 -10.29
N LEU A 140 9.20 -4.55 -9.49
CA LEU A 140 7.99 -5.36 -9.58
C LEU A 140 6.73 -4.51 -9.36
N GLY A 141 6.72 -3.66 -8.33
CA GLY A 141 5.62 -2.74 -8.05
C GLY A 141 5.34 -1.79 -9.21
N VAL A 142 6.37 -1.19 -9.81
CA VAL A 142 6.23 -0.32 -10.99
C VAL A 142 5.65 -1.06 -12.17
N ILE A 143 6.07 -2.31 -12.41
CA ILE A 143 5.53 -3.13 -13.50
C ILE A 143 4.05 -3.43 -13.23
N THR A 144 3.69 -3.95 -12.06
CA THR A 144 2.31 -4.32 -11.75
C THR A 144 1.37 -3.12 -11.74
N ASP A 145 1.77 -2.04 -11.06
CA ASP A 145 0.97 -0.82 -10.95
C ASP A 145 0.87 -0.11 -12.30
N GLY A 146 1.96 -0.14 -13.09
CA GLY A 146 1.99 0.35 -14.46
C GLY A 146 1.04 -0.40 -15.38
N LEU A 147 0.95 -1.73 -15.27
CA LEU A 147 -0.01 -2.53 -16.04
C LEU A 147 -1.46 -2.17 -15.68
N TYR A 148 -1.77 -2.02 -14.39
CA TYR A 148 -3.09 -1.54 -13.96
C TYR A 148 -3.36 -0.12 -14.46
N ALA A 149 -2.39 0.79 -14.38
CA ALA A 149 -2.54 2.18 -14.82
C ALA A 149 -2.78 2.27 -16.34
N VAL A 150 -2.02 1.54 -17.15
CA VAL A 150 -2.21 1.47 -18.61
C VAL A 150 -3.54 0.81 -18.95
N GLY A 151 -3.87 -0.32 -18.32
CA GLY A 151 -5.14 -1.01 -18.55
C GLY A 151 -6.35 -0.14 -18.22
N ALA A 152 -6.35 0.49 -17.04
CA ALA A 152 -7.40 1.41 -16.61
C ALA A 152 -7.45 2.67 -17.49
N GLY A 153 -6.30 3.21 -17.91
CA GLY A 153 -6.21 4.36 -18.80
C GLY A 153 -6.78 4.08 -20.19
N THR A 154 -6.42 2.94 -20.78
CA THR A 154 -6.96 2.49 -22.08
C THR A 154 -8.46 2.24 -21.99
N ALA A 155 -8.92 1.52 -20.96
CA ALA A 155 -10.36 1.30 -20.75
C ALA A 155 -11.12 2.61 -20.56
N ALA A 156 -10.58 3.55 -19.76
CA ALA A 156 -11.17 4.87 -19.59
C ALA A 156 -11.22 5.65 -20.89
N HIS A 157 -10.21 5.55 -21.77
CA HIS A 157 -10.22 6.20 -23.07
C HIS A 157 -11.36 5.70 -23.97
N TRP A 158 -11.62 4.38 -23.96
CA TRP A 158 -12.71 3.78 -24.73
C TRP A 158 -14.07 4.18 -24.18
N LEU A 159 -14.20 4.23 -22.84
CA LEU A 159 -15.42 4.62 -22.15
C LEU A 159 -15.73 6.12 -22.24
N ARG A 160 -14.72 6.98 -22.43
CA ARG A 160 -14.90 8.43 -22.64
C ARG A 160 -15.64 8.78 -23.93
N GLY A 161 -15.75 7.85 -24.88
CA GLY A 161 -16.63 8.00 -26.04
C GLY A 161 -18.12 8.03 -25.67
N ASN A 162 -18.49 7.57 -24.47
CA ASN A 162 -19.86 7.62 -23.96
C ASN A 162 -20.09 8.87 -23.08
N PRO A 163 -20.95 9.82 -23.50
CA PRO A 163 -21.26 11.03 -22.73
C PRO A 163 -21.82 10.74 -21.33
N GLN A 164 -22.52 9.62 -21.15
CA GLN A 164 -23.02 9.19 -19.85
C GLN A 164 -21.87 8.82 -18.91
N PHE A 165 -20.84 8.14 -19.41
CA PHE A 165 -19.67 7.75 -18.63
C PHE A 165 -18.89 8.98 -18.16
N VAL A 166 -18.65 9.95 -19.05
CA VAL A 166 -17.97 11.21 -18.71
C VAL A 166 -18.74 11.98 -17.63
N ARG A 167 -20.08 11.97 -17.70
CA ARG A 167 -20.94 12.61 -16.69
C ARG A 167 -20.93 11.84 -15.36
N SER A 168 -20.76 10.52 -15.38
CA SER A 168 -20.67 9.68 -14.19
C SER A 168 -19.25 9.51 -13.63
N GLU A 169 -18.19 9.86 -14.36
CA GLU A 169 -16.80 9.57 -14.02
C GLU A 169 -16.41 10.06 -12.63
N ARG A 170 -16.80 11.30 -12.30
CA ARG A 170 -16.53 11.89 -10.98
C ARG A 170 -17.24 11.13 -9.86
N TRP A 171 -18.45 10.61 -10.13
CA TRP A 171 -19.23 9.84 -9.18
C TRP A 171 -18.60 8.46 -8.98
N VAL A 172 -18.21 7.79 -10.07
CA VAL A 172 -17.53 6.49 -10.02
C VAL A 172 -16.21 6.61 -9.24
N SER A 173 -15.32 7.51 -9.66
CA SER A 173 -14.01 7.69 -9.00
C SER A 173 -14.13 8.20 -7.56
N GLY A 174 -15.03 9.16 -7.30
CA GLY A 174 -15.29 9.69 -5.97
C GLY A 174 -15.83 8.62 -5.02
N SER A 175 -16.82 7.84 -5.48
CA SER A 175 -17.38 6.72 -4.70
C SER A 175 -16.36 5.61 -4.46
N MET A 176 -15.47 5.31 -5.42
CA MET A 176 -14.38 4.35 -5.22
C MET A 176 -13.44 4.78 -4.10
N TYR A 177 -12.98 6.03 -4.10
CA TYR A 177 -12.07 6.54 -3.06
C TYR A 177 -12.74 6.58 -1.68
N ILE A 178 -13.99 7.04 -1.60
CA ILE A 178 -14.75 7.03 -0.33
C ILE A 178 -14.96 5.59 0.15
N GLY A 179 -15.38 4.69 -0.74
CA GLY A 179 -15.60 3.28 -0.42
C GLY A 179 -14.34 2.60 0.09
N LEU A 180 -13.20 2.82 -0.57
CA LEU A 180 -11.90 2.32 -0.12
C LEU A 180 -11.47 2.93 1.22
N GLY A 181 -11.67 4.22 1.45
CA GLY A 181 -11.38 4.86 2.72
C GLY A 181 -12.21 4.31 3.88
N VAL A 182 -13.53 4.16 3.68
CA VAL A 182 -14.44 3.54 4.64
C VAL A 182 -14.05 2.08 4.90
N ALA A 183 -13.82 1.31 3.84
CA ALA A 183 -13.37 -0.08 3.96
C ALA A 183 -12.04 -0.17 4.71
N ALA A 184 -11.07 0.72 4.44
CA ALA A 184 -9.81 0.77 5.18
C ALA A 184 -10.04 1.05 6.67
N ALA A 185 -10.92 2.00 7.03
CA ALA A 185 -11.25 2.32 8.42
C ALA A 185 -11.86 1.13 9.18
N PHE A 186 -12.73 0.36 8.53
CA PHE A 186 -13.43 -0.78 9.14
C PHE A 186 -12.75 -2.14 8.91
N SER A 187 -11.69 -2.21 8.10
CA SER A 187 -10.95 -3.46 7.89
C SER A 187 -10.39 -3.97 9.22
N SER A 188 -10.83 -5.15 9.67
CA SER A 188 -10.29 -5.76 10.87
C SER A 188 -8.87 -6.26 10.58
N THR A 189 -7.87 -5.77 11.30
CA THR A 189 -6.47 -6.24 11.23
C THR A 189 -6.29 -7.65 11.83
N HIS A 190 -7.38 -8.40 12.05
CA HIS A 190 -7.32 -9.80 12.41
C HIS A 190 -7.19 -10.66 11.16
N ARG A 191 -5.96 -10.81 10.67
CA ARG A 191 -5.57 -12.02 9.97
C ARG A 191 -4.69 -12.81 10.93
N LYS A 192 -5.30 -13.83 11.55
CA LYS A 192 -4.61 -14.90 12.27
C LYS A 192 -3.70 -15.66 11.33
#